data_AF-A0A9P5YE80-F1
#
_entry.id   AF-A0A9P5YE80-F1
#
_cell.length_a   1.000
_cell.length_b   1.000
_cell.length_c   1.000
_cell.angle_alpha   90.00
_cell.angle_beta   90.00
_cell.angle_gamma   90.00
#
_symmetry.space_group_name_H-M   'P 1'
#
loop_
_entity.id
_entity.type
_entity.pdbx_description
1 polymer ?
#
loop_
_entity_poly.entity_id
_entity_poly.type
_entity_poly.pdbx_seq_one_letter_code
_entity_poly.pdbx_strand_id
1 'polypeptide(L)'
;MFSFVVLSLFVRLIAAAPANGGPSIEVGLVSGDSPLSVISTVSNTGNGDVSVMKFAPLLSSNPIKHFRVFDASGAELQFGGISAFFDIARAGGEAWEAISAGQSIDRTINLAESFTFPAAGEYTVAAAGVFQVLEGTYSADAASASEFVEYAKNLTISISEDDVAASATRRSFLQKRLMLGTCTSSQAPIYREDFAGVKRLATRAVERTRARDSKFATWFGTTEAHYFDFVANTFQKIEDASTVSTTSNIIANCNDPTNHCSGGIIAYAVHPVGIEGRGQIYTCPSYWTLPPYPTTCSGYGRADVMLHELSHFYDVTDHAYGFDAAKKLTPALAAHNADTYMFYARSLNC
;
A
#
# COMPACT_ATOMS: atom_id res chain seq x y z
N MET A 1 22.89 18.84 -44.38
CA MET A 1 22.75 18.51 -42.95
C MET A 1 21.60 17.53 -42.81
N PHE A 2 21.88 16.24 -42.77
CA PHE A 2 20.88 15.21 -42.48
C PHE A 2 21.21 14.64 -41.10
N SER A 3 20.27 14.80 -40.17
CA SER A 3 20.36 14.34 -38.79
C SER A 3 19.98 12.86 -38.74
N PHE A 4 20.89 11.99 -38.31
CA PHE A 4 20.60 10.59 -38.03
C PHE A 4 20.16 10.47 -36.57
N VAL A 5 18.89 10.10 -36.37
CA VAL A 5 18.37 9.64 -35.08
C VAL A 5 18.85 8.20 -34.89
N VAL A 6 19.70 7.96 -33.91
CA VAL A 6 20.13 6.61 -33.52
C VAL A 6 19.08 6.04 -32.58
N LEU A 7 18.22 5.17 -33.12
CA LEU A 7 17.30 4.35 -32.34
C LEU A 7 18.10 3.19 -31.72
N SER A 8 18.44 3.29 -30.44
CA SER A 8 19.13 2.21 -29.71
C SER A 8 18.13 1.12 -29.34
N LEU A 9 18.07 0.07 -30.15
CA LEU A 9 17.32 -1.15 -29.86
C LEU A 9 18.16 -2.04 -28.93
N PHE A 10 17.87 -2.05 -27.63
CA PHE A 10 18.46 -3.02 -26.71
C PHE A 10 17.75 -4.36 -26.85
N VAL A 11 18.31 -5.28 -27.64
CA VAL A 11 17.88 -6.68 -27.65
C VAL A 11 18.49 -7.37 -26.42
N ARG A 12 17.69 -7.62 -25.38
CA ARG A 12 18.09 -8.48 -24.26
C ARG A 12 17.91 -9.95 -24.68
N LEU A 13 19.01 -10.72 -24.69
CA LEU A 13 18.92 -12.18 -24.74
C LEU A 13 18.36 -12.68 -23.41
N ILE A 14 17.16 -13.28 -23.42
CA ILE A 14 16.59 -13.98 -22.27
C ILE A 14 17.00 -15.45 -22.36
N ALA A 15 17.71 -15.94 -21.36
CA ALA A 15 17.99 -17.37 -21.21
C ALA A 15 16.70 -18.09 -20.81
N ALA A 16 16.34 -19.15 -21.54
CA ALA A 16 15.14 -19.94 -21.26
C ALA A 16 15.27 -20.67 -19.91
N ALA A 17 14.38 -20.35 -18.97
CA ALA A 17 14.23 -21.05 -17.69
C ALA A 17 13.36 -22.33 -17.87
N PRO A 18 13.55 -23.37 -17.05
CA PRO A 18 12.87 -24.66 -17.21
C PRO A 18 11.37 -24.58 -16.95
N ALA A 19 10.60 -25.38 -17.71
CA ALA A 19 9.15 -25.31 -17.87
C ALA A 19 8.29 -25.87 -16.70
N ASN A 20 8.76 -25.83 -15.45
CA ASN A 20 8.02 -26.37 -14.28
C ASN A 20 8.08 -25.45 -13.04
N GLY A 21 8.04 -24.13 -13.23
CA GLY A 21 7.91 -23.16 -12.14
C GLY A 21 6.65 -22.33 -12.34
N GLY A 22 5.99 -21.94 -11.25
CA GLY A 22 4.84 -21.04 -11.25
C GLY A 22 5.14 -19.65 -11.86
N PRO A 23 4.27 -18.65 -11.67
CA PRO A 23 4.45 -17.32 -12.24
C PRO A 23 5.85 -16.76 -11.97
N SER A 24 6.50 -16.26 -13.03
CA SER A 24 7.85 -15.69 -12.97
C SER A 24 7.80 -14.23 -13.38
N ILE A 25 8.03 -13.34 -12.41
CA ILE A 25 8.03 -11.89 -12.58
C ILE A 25 9.42 -11.33 -12.30
N GLU A 26 9.94 -10.51 -13.21
CA GLU A 26 11.16 -9.74 -13.00
C GLU A 26 10.85 -8.23 -12.91
N VAL A 27 11.60 -7.52 -12.07
CA VAL A 27 11.55 -6.05 -11.97
C VAL A 27 12.83 -5.41 -12.51
N GLY A 28 12.65 -4.39 -13.34
CA GLY A 28 13.69 -3.42 -13.71
C GLY A 28 13.37 -2.04 -13.13
N LEU A 29 14.40 -1.30 -12.71
CA LEU A 29 14.30 0.11 -12.34
C LEU A 29 15.35 0.91 -13.12
N VAL A 30 14.94 2.02 -13.73
CA VAL A 30 15.83 2.98 -14.38
C VAL A 30 15.36 4.40 -14.08
N SER A 31 16.26 5.37 -14.18
CA SER A 31 15.88 6.78 -14.11
C SER A 31 14.98 7.13 -15.30
N GLY A 32 13.95 7.94 -15.06
CA GLY A 32 13.12 8.49 -16.12
C GLY A 32 13.70 9.76 -16.74
N ASP A 33 12.87 10.49 -17.47
CA ASP A 33 13.27 11.74 -18.14
C ASP A 33 13.68 12.88 -17.19
N SER A 34 13.35 12.74 -15.89
CA SER A 34 13.75 13.65 -14.82
C SER A 34 14.43 12.85 -13.70
N PRO A 35 15.41 13.42 -12.98
CA PRO A 35 15.98 12.78 -11.80
C PRO A 35 14.97 12.46 -10.69
N LEU A 36 13.82 13.15 -10.68
CA LEU A 36 12.71 12.90 -9.77
C LEU A 36 11.74 11.82 -10.29
N SER A 37 12.01 11.20 -11.43
CA SER A 37 11.19 10.10 -11.97
C SER A 37 11.98 8.80 -12.10
N VAL A 38 11.30 7.71 -11.78
CA VAL A 38 11.80 6.33 -11.91
C VAL A 38 10.86 5.59 -12.84
N ILE A 39 11.40 4.90 -13.83
CA ILE A 39 10.65 3.95 -14.64
C ILE A 39 10.84 2.57 -14.04
N SER A 40 9.73 1.97 -13.60
CA SER A 40 9.69 0.56 -13.21
C SER A 40 9.15 -0.29 -14.35
N THR A 41 9.90 -1.33 -14.71
CA THR A 41 9.49 -2.35 -15.68
C THR A 41 9.14 -3.62 -14.92
N VAL A 42 7.93 -4.13 -15.11
CA VAL A 42 7.48 -5.42 -14.59
C VAL A 42 7.32 -6.38 -15.75
N SER A 43 8.13 -7.44 -15.77
CA SER A 43 8.25 -8.38 -16.89
C SER A 43 7.72 -9.75 -16.49
N ASN A 44 6.85 -10.34 -17.32
CA ASN A 44 6.51 -11.76 -17.21
C ASN A 44 7.56 -12.58 -17.94
N THR A 45 8.47 -13.18 -17.20
CA THR A 45 9.55 -14.06 -17.71
C THR A 45 9.14 -15.52 -17.75
N GLY A 46 7.90 -15.84 -17.37
CA GLY A 46 7.30 -17.16 -17.48
C GLY A 46 6.84 -17.51 -18.89
N ASN A 47 6.36 -18.74 -19.05
CA ASN A 47 5.91 -19.28 -20.34
C ASN A 47 4.39 -19.15 -20.58
N GLY A 48 3.64 -18.68 -19.57
CA GLY A 48 2.20 -18.47 -19.63
C GLY A 48 1.83 -17.03 -19.31
N ASP A 49 0.66 -16.60 -19.77
CA ASP A 49 0.11 -15.29 -19.44
C ASP A 49 -0.18 -15.19 -17.93
N VAL A 50 -0.08 -13.99 -17.37
CA VAL A 50 -0.37 -13.74 -15.96
C VAL A 50 -1.21 -12.49 -15.79
N SER A 51 -1.92 -12.40 -14.67
CA SER A 51 -2.57 -11.17 -14.21
C SER A 51 -1.95 -10.74 -12.88
N VAL A 52 -1.44 -9.51 -12.82
CA VAL A 52 -0.75 -8.97 -11.65
C VAL A 52 -1.62 -7.90 -10.99
N MET A 53 -1.72 -7.91 -9.66
CA MET A 53 -2.47 -6.89 -8.91
C MET A 53 -1.87 -5.49 -9.14
N LYS A 54 -2.72 -4.52 -9.50
CA LYS A 54 -2.28 -3.13 -9.78
C LYS A 54 -2.01 -2.31 -8.53
N PHE A 55 -2.77 -2.57 -7.47
CA PHE A 55 -2.88 -1.69 -6.31
C PHE A 55 -1.75 -1.85 -5.29
N ALA A 56 -0.99 -2.94 -5.40
CA ALA A 56 0.31 -3.13 -4.79
C ALA A 56 1.16 -3.94 -5.77
N PRO A 57 2.47 -3.71 -5.97
CA PRO A 57 3.34 -2.52 -6.00
C PRO A 57 3.83 -2.18 -7.45
N LEU A 58 4.63 -1.12 -7.66
CA LEU A 58 5.25 -0.63 -8.94
C LEU A 58 4.35 -0.44 -10.19
N LEU A 59 3.13 -0.96 -10.20
CA LEU A 59 2.14 -0.86 -11.27
C LEU A 59 1.10 0.25 -11.03
N SER A 60 0.99 0.69 -9.77
CA SER A 60 0.02 1.69 -9.33
C SER A 60 0.41 3.10 -9.80
N SER A 61 -0.57 3.84 -10.30
CA SER A 61 -0.42 5.27 -10.62
C SER A 61 -0.68 6.19 -9.43
N ASN A 62 -1.10 5.63 -8.28
CA ASN A 62 -1.29 6.40 -7.06
C ASN A 62 0.04 6.66 -6.36
N PRO A 63 0.17 7.75 -5.58
CA PRO A 63 1.37 8.06 -4.80
C PRO A 63 1.45 7.19 -3.54
N ILE A 64 1.43 5.87 -3.71
CA ILE A 64 1.58 4.88 -2.63
C ILE A 64 3.06 4.62 -2.34
N LYS A 65 3.35 3.84 -1.29
CA LYS A 65 4.72 3.51 -0.90
C LYS A 65 5.36 2.50 -1.86
N HIS A 66 5.77 2.98 -3.03
CA HIS A 66 6.50 2.21 -4.06
C HIS A 66 7.93 1.89 -3.66
N PHE A 67 8.57 2.83 -2.97
CA PHE A 67 10.01 2.83 -2.70
C PHE A 67 10.32 3.20 -1.26
N ARG A 68 11.49 2.77 -0.79
CA ARG A 68 12.23 3.39 0.31
C ARG A 68 13.39 4.17 -0.31
N VAL A 69 13.59 5.42 0.12
CA VAL A 69 14.63 6.28 -0.45
C VAL A 69 15.63 6.61 0.63
N PHE A 70 16.91 6.40 0.37
CA PHE A 70 17.99 6.64 1.32
C PHE A 70 18.97 7.67 0.76
N ASP A 71 19.43 8.59 1.61
CA ASP A 71 20.52 9.50 1.25
C ASP A 71 21.88 8.79 1.27
N ALA A 72 22.94 9.51 0.87
CA ALA A 72 24.30 9.00 0.84
C ALA A 72 24.85 8.56 2.23
N SER A 73 24.25 9.02 3.33
CA SER A 73 24.59 8.60 4.69
C SER A 73 23.87 7.32 5.12
N GLY A 74 22.89 6.87 4.34
CA GLY A 74 22.03 5.72 4.64
C GLY A 74 20.78 6.09 5.44
N ALA A 75 20.49 7.38 5.64
CA ALA A 75 19.27 7.81 6.31
C ALA A 75 18.06 7.70 5.36
N GLU A 76 16.97 7.09 5.83
CA GLU A 76 15.74 6.95 5.04
C GLU A 76 14.96 8.26 5.02
N LEU A 77 14.57 8.70 3.83
CA LEU A 77 13.67 9.82 3.63
C LEU A 77 12.27 9.43 4.07
N GLN A 78 11.61 10.35 4.75
CA GLN A 78 10.24 10.14 5.20
C GLN A 78 9.28 10.05 4.01
N PHE A 79 8.51 8.95 3.95
CA PHE A 79 7.43 8.79 3.00
C PHE A 79 6.25 9.72 3.34
N GLY A 80 5.75 10.42 2.34
CA GLY A 80 4.71 11.44 2.44
C GLY A 80 3.54 11.27 1.47
N GLY A 81 3.40 10.09 0.88
CA GLY A 81 2.29 9.72 0.00
C GLY A 81 1.10 9.15 0.79
N ILE A 82 0.31 8.32 0.10
CA ILE A 82 -0.91 7.69 0.64
C ILE A 82 -0.71 6.18 0.88
N SER A 83 -1.47 5.61 1.80
CA SER A 83 -1.76 4.18 1.91
C SER A 83 -3.26 4.01 1.78
N ALA A 84 -3.78 2.96 1.12
CA ALA A 84 -5.17 2.97 0.70
C ALA A 84 -5.82 1.59 0.80
N PHE A 85 -7.02 1.53 1.37
CA PHE A 85 -7.87 0.35 1.34
C PHE A 85 -8.56 0.17 0.00
N PHE A 86 -8.31 -0.96 -0.66
CA PHE A 86 -8.97 -1.34 -1.91
C PHE A 86 -9.97 -2.48 -1.71
N ASP A 87 -11.20 -2.29 -2.21
CA ASP A 87 -12.15 -3.39 -2.37
C ASP A 87 -11.88 -4.12 -3.68
N ILE A 88 -11.05 -5.16 -3.62
CA ILE A 88 -10.68 -5.96 -4.80
C ILE A 88 -11.90 -6.61 -5.45
N ALA A 89 -12.87 -7.06 -4.65
CA ALA A 89 -14.07 -7.71 -5.19
C ALA A 89 -14.94 -6.71 -5.96
N ARG A 90 -15.06 -5.48 -5.46
CA ARG A 90 -15.75 -4.39 -6.15
C ARG A 90 -14.99 -3.88 -7.37
N ALA A 91 -13.66 -3.80 -7.30
CA ALA A 91 -12.82 -3.39 -8.43
C ALA A 91 -12.81 -4.45 -9.56
N GLY A 92 -12.95 -5.73 -9.20
CA GLY A 92 -13.02 -6.82 -10.15
C GLY A 92 -11.79 -6.84 -11.07
N GLY A 93 -12.00 -6.94 -12.38
CA GLY A 93 -10.91 -6.98 -13.37
C GLY A 93 -10.08 -5.70 -13.43
N GLU A 94 -10.60 -4.55 -12.99
CA GLU A 94 -9.82 -3.30 -12.96
C GLU A 94 -8.65 -3.36 -11.97
N ALA A 95 -8.73 -4.26 -10.98
CA ALA A 95 -7.66 -4.49 -10.00
C ALA A 95 -6.45 -5.24 -10.55
N TRP A 96 -6.56 -5.80 -11.76
CA TRP A 96 -5.57 -6.72 -12.33
C TRP A 96 -5.09 -6.24 -13.69
N GLU A 97 -3.78 -6.30 -13.89
CA GLU A 97 -3.12 -5.97 -15.15
C GLU A 97 -2.61 -7.26 -15.79
N ALA A 98 -3.07 -7.56 -17.01
CA ALA A 98 -2.62 -8.73 -17.74
C ALA A 98 -1.24 -8.49 -18.36
N ILE A 99 -0.33 -9.45 -18.21
CA ILE A 99 1.00 -9.46 -18.82
C ILE A 99 1.18 -10.78 -19.55
N SER A 100 1.15 -10.74 -20.88
CA SER A 100 1.39 -11.95 -21.68
C SER A 100 2.81 -12.47 -21.50
N ALA A 101 3.02 -13.76 -21.76
CA ALA A 101 4.34 -14.38 -21.65
C ALA A 101 5.41 -13.61 -22.45
N GLY A 102 6.52 -13.27 -21.81
CA GLY A 102 7.62 -12.49 -22.40
C GLY A 102 7.33 -11.00 -22.60
N GLN A 103 6.14 -10.51 -22.22
CA GLN A 103 5.82 -9.08 -22.27
C GLN A 103 6.19 -8.37 -20.97
N SER A 104 6.22 -7.03 -21.05
CA SER A 104 6.54 -6.17 -19.91
C SER A 104 5.63 -4.96 -19.86
N ILE A 105 5.50 -4.39 -18.67
CA ILE A 105 4.75 -3.17 -18.44
C ILE A 105 5.65 -2.17 -17.75
N ASP A 106 5.71 -0.97 -18.33
CA ASP A 106 6.42 0.16 -17.76
C ASP A 106 5.47 1.09 -17.02
N ARG A 107 5.96 1.65 -15.91
CA ARG A 107 5.34 2.76 -15.19
C ARG A 107 6.37 3.80 -14.83
N THR A 108 6.03 5.06 -15.10
CA THR A 108 6.81 6.21 -14.64
C THR A 108 6.25 6.67 -13.30
N ILE A 109 7.07 6.59 -12.26
CA ILE A 109 6.74 6.98 -10.89
C ILE A 109 7.48 8.27 -10.56
N ASN A 110 6.75 9.30 -10.15
CA ASN A 110 7.32 10.57 -9.74
C ASN A 110 7.60 10.56 -8.22
N LEU A 111 8.87 10.54 -7.85
CA LEU A 111 9.33 10.50 -6.46
C LEU A 111 8.87 11.73 -5.67
N ALA A 112 8.76 12.91 -6.31
CA ALA A 112 8.31 14.14 -5.67
C ALA A 112 6.82 14.13 -5.26
N GLU A 113 6.06 13.12 -5.67
CA GLU A 113 4.70 12.93 -5.16
C GLU A 113 4.70 12.36 -3.74
N SER A 114 5.76 11.66 -3.35
CA SER A 114 5.85 10.95 -2.07
C SER A 114 7.04 11.36 -1.21
N PHE A 115 8.05 12.01 -1.76
CA PHE A 115 9.27 12.39 -1.05
C PHE A 115 9.63 13.86 -1.26
N THR A 116 10.22 14.47 -0.23
CA THR A 116 10.92 15.76 -0.34
C THR A 116 12.41 15.47 -0.21
N PHE A 117 13.21 15.88 -1.18
CA PHE A 117 14.66 15.73 -1.12
C PHE A 117 15.26 16.91 -0.35
N PRO A 118 16.03 16.70 0.73
CA PRO A 118 16.51 17.78 1.58
C PRO A 118 17.73 18.52 1.03
N ALA A 119 18.52 17.87 0.16
CA ALA A 119 19.75 18.42 -0.40
C ALA A 119 20.10 17.73 -1.74
N ALA A 120 20.93 18.38 -2.56
CA ALA A 120 21.50 17.77 -3.74
C ALA A 120 22.47 16.63 -3.37
N GLY A 121 22.58 15.62 -4.23
CA GLY A 121 23.47 14.48 -4.03
C GLY A 121 22.90 13.16 -4.55
N GLU A 122 23.60 12.08 -4.23
CA GLU A 122 23.20 10.72 -4.59
C GLU A 122 22.18 10.17 -3.59
N TYR A 123 21.16 9.50 -4.11
CA TYR A 123 20.15 8.78 -3.33
C TYR A 123 19.98 7.36 -3.85
N THR A 124 19.72 6.42 -2.94
CA THR A 124 19.35 5.06 -3.29
C THR A 124 17.83 4.90 -3.20
N VAL A 125 17.20 4.59 -4.32
CA VAL A 125 15.79 4.20 -4.42
C VAL A 125 15.71 2.68 -4.36
N ALA A 126 15.21 2.14 -3.26
CA ALA A 126 15.04 0.71 -3.04
C ALA A 126 13.57 0.33 -3.18
N ALA A 127 13.29 -0.61 -4.09
CA ALA A 127 12.00 -1.27 -4.23
C ALA A 127 12.12 -2.71 -3.72
N ALA A 128 11.33 -3.08 -2.71
CA ALA A 128 11.25 -4.44 -2.23
C ALA A 128 9.81 -4.74 -1.82
N GLY A 129 9.29 -5.91 -2.18
CA GLY A 129 7.91 -6.27 -1.91
C GLY A 129 7.51 -7.59 -2.57
N VAL A 130 6.20 -7.78 -2.69
CA VAL A 130 5.58 -8.94 -3.34
C VAL A 130 4.59 -8.49 -4.39
N PHE A 131 4.53 -9.20 -5.52
CA PHE A 131 3.41 -9.14 -6.44
C PHE A 131 2.43 -10.26 -6.12
N GLN A 132 1.14 -9.93 -6.03
CA GLN A 132 0.09 -10.93 -6.10
C GLN A 132 -0.19 -11.25 -7.58
N VAL A 133 0.02 -12.50 -7.97
CA VAL A 133 0.00 -12.95 -9.37
C VAL A 133 -0.98 -14.09 -9.54
N LEU A 134 -1.79 -14.02 -10.60
CA LEU A 134 -2.64 -15.09 -11.09
C LEU A 134 -2.06 -15.63 -12.39
N GLU A 135 -2.07 -16.95 -12.55
CA GLU A 135 -1.85 -17.55 -13.86
C GLU A 135 -3.07 -17.32 -14.76
N GLY A 136 -2.81 -16.91 -16.00
CA GLY A 136 -3.83 -16.56 -16.98
C GLY A 136 -4.52 -15.22 -16.72
N THR A 137 -5.70 -15.07 -17.31
CA THR A 137 -6.53 -13.87 -17.19
C THR A 137 -7.36 -13.92 -15.91
N TYR A 138 -7.48 -12.77 -15.23
CA TYR A 138 -8.35 -12.64 -14.07
C TYR A 138 -9.77 -13.17 -14.30
N SER A 139 -10.25 -13.94 -13.33
CA SER A 139 -11.67 -14.22 -13.10
C SER A 139 -11.95 -14.18 -11.60
N ALA A 140 -13.21 -13.93 -11.21
CA ALA A 140 -13.58 -13.85 -9.80
C ALA A 140 -13.27 -15.17 -9.04
N ASP A 141 -13.46 -16.32 -9.69
CA ASP A 141 -13.18 -17.63 -9.11
C ASP A 141 -11.67 -17.88 -8.97
N ALA A 142 -10.87 -17.40 -9.92
CA ALA A 142 -9.42 -17.59 -9.93
C ALA A 142 -8.69 -16.72 -8.90
N ALA A 143 -9.27 -15.61 -8.43
CA ALA A 143 -8.61 -14.67 -7.51
C ALA A 143 -8.01 -15.35 -6.26
N SER A 144 -8.72 -16.36 -5.74
CA SER A 144 -8.29 -17.16 -4.58
C SER A 144 -7.06 -18.04 -4.84
N ALA A 145 -6.75 -18.35 -6.10
CA ALA A 145 -5.60 -19.14 -6.54
C ALA A 145 -4.32 -18.31 -6.74
N SER A 146 -4.37 -17.00 -6.46
CA SER A 146 -3.19 -16.14 -6.60
C SER A 146 -2.03 -16.57 -5.70
N GLU A 147 -0.83 -16.39 -6.25
CA GLU A 147 0.46 -16.63 -5.62
C GLU A 147 1.19 -15.30 -5.37
N PHE A 148 2.22 -15.33 -4.52
CA PHE A 148 3.04 -14.16 -4.22
C PHE A 148 4.45 -14.34 -4.79
N VAL A 149 4.89 -13.38 -5.60
CA VAL A 149 6.23 -13.35 -6.19
C VAL A 149 7.00 -12.19 -5.56
N GLU A 150 8.03 -12.50 -4.77
CA GLU A 150 8.91 -11.51 -4.15
C GLU A 150 9.82 -10.83 -5.19
N TYR A 151 10.13 -9.55 -4.96
CA TYR A 151 11.13 -8.82 -5.73
C TYR A 151 11.93 -7.88 -4.83
N ALA A 152 13.16 -7.61 -5.24
CA ALA A 152 14.01 -6.57 -4.66
C ALA A 152 14.91 -5.98 -5.75
N LYS A 153 14.89 -4.65 -5.89
CA LYS A 153 15.72 -3.89 -6.84
C LYS A 153 16.06 -2.53 -6.26
N ASN A 154 17.28 -2.08 -6.52
CA ASN A 154 17.74 -0.76 -6.13
C ASN A 154 18.18 0.01 -7.37
N LEU A 155 18.00 1.32 -7.33
CA LEU A 155 18.48 2.27 -8.32
C LEU A 155 19.15 3.43 -7.59
N THR A 156 20.32 3.85 -8.06
CA THR A 156 20.94 5.09 -7.60
C THR A 156 20.52 6.24 -8.51
N ILE A 157 20.12 7.37 -7.93
CA ILE A 157 19.75 8.59 -8.64
C ILE A 157 20.57 9.78 -8.12
N SER A 158 20.84 10.73 -9.01
CA SER A 158 21.53 11.99 -8.68
C SER A 158 20.54 13.14 -8.65
N ILE A 159 20.39 13.81 -7.51
CA ILE A 159 19.48 14.94 -7.30
C ILE A 159 20.27 16.25 -7.35
N SER A 160 19.83 17.21 -8.17
CA SER A 160 20.39 18.56 -8.23
C SER A 160 19.71 19.53 -7.25
N GLU A 161 20.27 20.73 -7.07
CA GLU A 161 19.63 21.80 -6.27
C GLU A 161 18.27 22.24 -6.86
N ASP A 162 18.14 22.22 -8.19
CA ASP A 162 16.87 22.52 -8.85
C ASP A 162 15.83 21.42 -8.56
N ASP A 163 16.24 20.15 -8.50
CA ASP A 163 15.37 19.03 -8.15
C ASP A 163 14.93 19.09 -6.67
N VAL A 164 15.81 19.53 -5.76
CA VAL A 164 15.46 19.81 -4.36
C VAL A 164 14.33 20.83 -4.30
N ALA A 165 14.49 21.98 -4.96
CA ALA A 165 13.48 23.03 -5.00
C ALA A 165 12.17 22.55 -5.67
N ALA A 166 12.26 21.78 -6.75
CA ALA A 166 11.12 21.21 -7.44
C ALA A 166 10.35 20.22 -6.55
N SER A 167 11.05 19.34 -5.83
CA SER A 167 10.44 18.37 -4.90
C SER A 167 9.71 19.08 -3.76
N ALA A 168 10.34 20.09 -3.14
CA ALA A 168 9.74 20.89 -2.07
C ALA A 168 8.49 21.65 -2.56
N THR A 169 8.55 22.24 -3.77
CA THR A 169 7.43 22.96 -4.37
C THR A 169 6.25 22.03 -4.65
N ARG A 170 6.51 20.87 -5.27
CA ARG A 170 5.50 19.85 -5.54
C ARG A 170 4.85 19.36 -4.25
N ARG A 171 5.65 19.07 -3.22
CA ARG A 171 5.17 18.62 -1.92
C ARG A 171 4.36 19.69 -1.19
N SER A 172 4.78 20.95 -1.23
CA SER A 172 3.98 22.07 -0.69
C SER A 172 2.62 22.19 -1.37
N PHE A 173 2.58 22.01 -2.70
CA PHE A 173 1.32 22.05 -3.46
C PHE A 173 0.38 20.89 -3.11
N LEU A 174 0.91 19.67 -2.96
CA LEU A 174 0.14 18.50 -2.54
C LEU A 174 -0.37 18.66 -1.09
N GLN A 175 0.46 19.15 -0.17
CA GLN A 175 0.07 19.43 1.22
C GLN A 175 -1.04 20.48 1.33
N LYS A 176 -0.98 21.56 0.52
CA LYS A 176 -2.04 22.59 0.48
C LYS A 176 -3.40 22.04 0.01
N ARG A 177 -3.43 20.90 -0.68
CA ARG A 177 -4.66 20.21 -1.13
C ARG A 177 -5.17 19.14 -0.16
N LEU A 178 -4.37 18.79 0.85
CA LEU A 178 -4.74 17.84 1.90
C LEU A 178 -5.42 18.53 3.10
N MET A 179 -5.45 19.86 3.16
CA MET A 179 -6.02 20.61 4.30
C MET A 179 -7.50 21.02 4.17
N LEU A 180 -8.36 20.16 3.62
CA LEU A 180 -9.81 20.42 3.63
C LEU A 180 -10.60 19.14 3.88
N GLY A 181 -10.89 18.86 5.16
CA GLY A 181 -11.94 17.93 5.56
C GLY A 181 -12.97 18.61 6.45
N THR A 182 -14.23 18.52 6.00
CA THR A 182 -15.41 18.91 6.77
C THR A 182 -16.35 17.72 6.76
N CYS A 183 -16.60 17.11 7.90
CA CYS A 183 -17.71 16.17 8.02
C CYS A 183 -19.01 16.96 8.16
N THR A 184 -20.07 16.52 7.50
CA THR A 184 -21.40 17.07 7.75
C THR A 184 -21.87 16.70 9.17
N SER A 185 -22.88 17.41 9.67
CA SER A 185 -23.49 17.10 10.97
C SER A 185 -24.09 15.69 11.04
N SER A 186 -24.46 15.09 9.91
CA SER A 186 -24.94 13.70 9.83
C SER A 186 -23.82 12.67 9.77
N GLN A 187 -22.64 13.01 9.23
CA GLN A 187 -21.48 12.11 9.15
C GLN A 187 -20.71 12.02 10.47
N ALA A 188 -20.58 13.12 11.21
CA ALA A 188 -19.77 13.16 12.43
C ALA A 188 -20.20 12.15 13.52
N PRO A 189 -21.51 11.92 13.80
CA PRO A 189 -21.94 10.86 14.72
C PRO A 189 -21.59 9.45 14.24
N ILE A 190 -21.69 9.19 12.93
CA ILE A 190 -21.37 7.89 12.33
C ILE A 190 -19.89 7.57 12.51
N TYR A 191 -19.01 8.53 12.21
CA TYR A 191 -17.57 8.39 12.44
C TYR A 191 -17.24 8.12 13.90
N ARG A 192 -17.86 8.83 14.85
CA ARG A 192 -17.64 8.54 16.27
C ARG A 192 -18.00 7.10 16.63
N GLU A 193 -19.07 6.56 16.06
CA GLU A 193 -19.42 5.14 16.24
C GLU A 193 -18.42 4.20 15.55
N ASP A 194 -17.95 4.54 14.35
CA ASP A 194 -16.98 3.73 13.62
C ASP A 194 -15.65 3.64 14.40
N PHE A 195 -15.13 4.77 14.94
CA PHE A 195 -13.95 4.80 15.81
C PHE A 195 -14.16 4.10 17.16
N ALA A 196 -15.35 4.20 17.74
CA ALA A 196 -15.69 3.39 18.92
C ALA A 196 -15.70 1.89 18.59
N GLY A 197 -16.07 1.54 17.35
CA GLY A 197 -15.96 0.19 16.81
C GLY A 197 -14.51 -0.28 16.65
N VAL A 198 -13.64 0.56 16.07
CA VAL A 198 -12.20 0.26 15.99
C VAL A 198 -11.64 -0.01 17.37
N LYS A 199 -11.94 0.85 18.36
CA LYS A 199 -11.48 0.66 19.74
C LYS A 199 -11.88 -0.72 20.28
N ARG A 200 -13.15 -1.12 20.12
CA ARG A 200 -13.61 -2.45 20.55
C ARG A 200 -12.86 -3.60 19.87
N LEU A 201 -12.64 -3.50 18.56
CA LEU A 201 -11.90 -4.50 17.79
C LEU A 201 -10.44 -4.58 18.26
N ALA A 202 -9.77 -3.44 18.42
CA ALA A 202 -8.38 -3.34 18.83
C ALA A 202 -8.17 -3.82 20.27
N THR A 203 -8.99 -3.40 21.24
CA THR A 203 -8.92 -3.89 22.64
C THR A 203 -9.01 -5.41 22.68
N ARG A 204 -9.99 -6.01 21.99
CA ARG A 204 -10.13 -7.47 21.93
C ARG A 204 -8.92 -8.12 21.25
N ALA A 205 -8.39 -7.52 20.19
CA ALA A 205 -7.20 -8.03 19.50
C ALA A 205 -5.96 -7.99 20.41
N VAL A 206 -5.76 -6.94 21.21
CA VAL A 206 -4.69 -6.87 22.22
C VAL A 206 -4.83 -8.02 23.22
N GLU A 207 -6.01 -8.19 23.82
CA GLU A 207 -6.29 -9.25 24.79
C GLU A 207 -6.00 -10.65 24.22
N ARG A 208 -6.51 -10.92 23.02
CA ARG A 208 -6.41 -12.24 22.37
C ARG A 208 -5.00 -12.54 21.87
N THR A 209 -4.30 -11.53 21.35
CA THR A 209 -2.89 -11.67 20.95
C THR A 209 -2.02 -11.99 22.16
N ARG A 210 -2.19 -11.26 23.27
CA ARG A 210 -1.45 -11.51 24.52
C ARG A 210 -1.77 -12.86 25.14
N ALA A 211 -3.02 -13.32 24.99
CA ALA A 211 -3.45 -14.66 25.40
C ALA A 211 -2.99 -15.79 24.46
N ARG A 212 -2.24 -15.47 23.39
CA ARG A 212 -1.78 -16.40 22.35
C ARG A 212 -2.92 -17.18 21.70
N ASP A 213 -3.99 -16.47 21.34
CA ASP A 213 -5.16 -17.04 20.67
C ASP A 213 -4.76 -17.81 19.40
N SER A 214 -5.36 -18.99 19.20
CA SER A 214 -5.00 -19.89 18.11
C SER A 214 -5.25 -19.31 16.72
N LYS A 215 -6.17 -18.34 16.59
CA LYS A 215 -6.40 -17.63 15.32
C LYS A 215 -5.20 -16.80 14.89
N PHE A 216 -4.27 -16.47 15.79
CA PHE A 216 -3.07 -15.70 15.44
C PHE A 216 -2.24 -16.40 14.35
N ALA A 217 -2.03 -17.72 14.47
CA ALA A 217 -1.27 -18.50 13.50
C ALA A 217 -1.94 -18.55 12.12
N THR A 218 -3.28 -18.45 12.05
CA THR A 218 -4.03 -18.38 10.78
C THR A 218 -3.75 -17.11 10.00
N TRP A 219 -3.55 -15.99 10.70
CA TRP A 219 -3.42 -14.67 10.09
C TRP A 219 -1.97 -14.23 9.93
N PHE A 220 -1.13 -14.51 10.92
CA PHE A 220 0.27 -14.10 10.95
C PHE A 220 1.23 -15.23 10.61
N GLY A 221 0.74 -16.45 10.34
CA GLY A 221 1.56 -17.57 9.86
C GLY A 221 2.62 -18.08 10.85
N THR A 222 2.58 -17.67 12.11
CA THR A 222 3.61 -17.98 13.11
C THR A 222 3.02 -18.12 14.51
N THR A 223 3.82 -18.71 15.43
CA THR A 223 3.55 -18.77 16.87
C THR A 223 4.72 -18.23 17.70
N GLU A 224 5.69 -17.58 17.05
CA GLU A 224 6.86 -17.03 17.72
C GLU A 224 6.50 -15.83 18.61
N ALA A 225 7.07 -15.79 19.81
CA ALA A 225 6.71 -14.81 20.84
C ALA A 225 6.88 -13.35 20.39
N HIS A 226 7.95 -13.06 19.66
CA HIS A 226 8.26 -11.68 19.25
C HIS A 226 7.21 -11.08 18.30
N TYR A 227 6.56 -11.91 17.46
CA TYR A 227 5.46 -11.46 16.61
C TYR A 227 4.19 -11.16 17.43
N PHE A 228 3.88 -11.96 18.46
CA PHE A 228 2.78 -11.64 19.38
C PHE A 228 2.98 -10.29 20.07
N ASP A 229 4.20 -10.04 20.57
CA ASP A 229 4.53 -8.78 21.24
C ASP A 229 4.43 -7.59 20.28
N PHE A 230 4.99 -7.72 19.08
CA PHE A 230 4.92 -6.70 18.05
C PHE A 230 3.47 -6.36 17.66
N VAL A 231 2.67 -7.38 17.31
CA VAL A 231 1.28 -7.21 16.86
C VAL A 231 0.40 -6.66 17.99
N ALA A 232 0.55 -7.15 19.22
CA ALA A 232 -0.21 -6.63 20.37
C ALA A 232 0.11 -5.16 20.65
N ASN A 233 1.40 -4.76 20.53
CA ASN A 233 1.80 -3.36 20.69
C ASN A 233 1.26 -2.48 19.57
N THR A 234 1.22 -2.98 18.34
CA THR A 234 0.61 -2.26 17.21
C THR A 234 -0.89 -2.08 17.41
N PHE A 235 -1.64 -3.12 17.83
CA PHE A 235 -3.05 -2.97 18.19
C PHE A 235 -3.30 -2.00 19.35
N GLN A 236 -2.41 -1.96 20.34
CA GLN A 236 -2.51 -0.98 21.43
C GLN A 236 -2.42 0.46 20.90
N LYS A 237 -1.48 0.73 19.98
CA LYS A 237 -1.37 2.05 19.35
C LYS A 237 -2.62 2.42 18.54
N ILE A 238 -3.20 1.45 17.81
CA ILE A 238 -4.46 1.62 17.08
C ILE A 238 -5.61 1.92 18.05
N GLU A 239 -5.70 1.19 19.17
CA GLU A 239 -6.69 1.43 20.23
C GLU A 239 -6.60 2.85 20.78
N ASP A 240 -5.38 3.30 21.10
CA ASP A 240 -5.12 4.62 21.65
C ASP A 240 -5.55 5.72 20.67
N ALA A 241 -5.19 5.57 19.38
CA ALA A 241 -5.60 6.49 18.32
C ALA A 241 -7.08 6.46 17.98
N SER A 242 -7.80 5.41 18.38
CA SER A 242 -9.25 5.31 18.17
C SER A 242 -10.06 6.19 19.12
N THR A 243 -9.41 6.83 20.10
CA THR A 243 -10.07 7.78 20.99
C THR A 243 -10.19 9.15 20.30
N VAL A 244 -11.41 9.47 19.86
CA VAL A 244 -11.70 10.75 19.18
C VAL A 244 -11.45 11.92 20.12
N SER A 245 -10.44 12.74 19.80
CA SER A 245 -10.07 13.96 20.53
C SER A 245 -9.70 15.08 19.56
N THR A 246 -9.95 16.33 19.96
CA THR A 246 -9.52 17.53 19.22
C THR A 246 -8.00 17.71 19.23
N THR A 247 -7.28 17.01 20.10
CA THR A 247 -5.82 16.99 20.20
C THR A 247 -5.18 15.74 19.58
N SER A 248 -5.96 14.94 18.84
CA SER A 248 -5.43 13.73 18.19
C SER A 248 -4.38 14.10 17.14
N ASN A 249 -3.34 13.28 17.05
CA ASN A 249 -2.34 13.36 15.99
C ASN A 249 -2.84 12.80 14.65
N ILE A 250 -4.08 12.29 14.61
CA ILE A 250 -4.72 11.77 13.40
C ILE A 250 -6.04 12.51 13.18
N ILE A 251 -6.24 13.01 11.95
CA ILE A 251 -7.46 13.71 11.52
C ILE A 251 -8.22 12.79 10.57
N ALA A 252 -9.49 12.51 10.87
CA ALA A 252 -10.37 11.77 9.97
C ALA A 252 -11.26 12.73 9.18
N ASN A 253 -11.20 12.64 7.85
CA ASN A 253 -11.91 13.47 6.90
C ASN A 253 -12.99 12.64 6.20
N CYS A 254 -14.19 13.20 6.00
CA CYS A 254 -15.35 12.48 5.47
C CYS A 254 -15.49 12.50 3.93
N ASN A 255 -14.55 13.15 3.26
CA ASN A 255 -14.54 13.36 1.82
C ASN A 255 -13.08 13.43 1.32
N ASP A 256 -12.87 13.12 0.05
CA ASP A 256 -11.56 13.19 -0.60
C ASP A 256 -11.41 14.52 -1.36
N PRO A 257 -10.56 15.45 -0.90
CA PRO A 257 -10.29 16.72 -1.57
C PRO A 257 -9.27 16.59 -2.72
N THR A 258 -8.65 15.43 -2.88
CA THR A 258 -7.50 15.16 -3.76
C THR A 258 -7.82 14.27 -4.96
N ASN A 259 -9.06 13.76 -5.05
CA ASN A 259 -9.57 12.90 -6.11
C ASN A 259 -8.79 11.58 -6.26
N HIS A 260 -8.37 11.00 -5.14
CA HIS A 260 -7.82 9.64 -5.06
C HIS A 260 -8.90 8.55 -5.03
N CYS A 261 -10.16 8.88 -4.76
CA CYS A 261 -11.29 7.94 -4.68
C CYS A 261 -11.72 7.39 -6.05
N SER A 262 -10.87 6.56 -6.64
CA SER A 262 -11.08 5.85 -7.91
C SER A 262 -10.52 4.43 -7.82
N GLY A 263 -10.82 3.57 -8.80
CA GLY A 263 -10.24 2.22 -8.88
C GLY A 263 -10.56 1.30 -7.70
N GLY A 264 -11.69 1.49 -7.02
CA GLY A 264 -12.10 0.64 -5.90
C GLY A 264 -11.55 1.03 -4.52
N ILE A 265 -10.86 2.18 -4.40
CA ILE A 265 -10.46 2.73 -3.11
C ILE A 265 -11.71 3.04 -2.26
N ILE A 266 -11.71 2.57 -1.00
CA ILE A 266 -12.76 2.88 -0.02
C ILE A 266 -12.31 3.99 0.91
N ALA A 267 -11.06 3.97 1.35
CA ALA A 267 -10.45 4.99 2.17
C ALA A 267 -8.94 5.04 1.89
N TYR A 268 -8.28 6.08 2.37
CA TYR A 268 -6.83 6.14 2.34
C TYR A 268 -6.29 7.00 3.49
N ALA A 269 -5.16 6.57 4.04
CA ALA A 269 -4.34 7.27 5.00
C ALA A 269 -3.26 8.10 4.28
N VAL A 270 -2.98 9.28 4.81
CA VAL A 270 -1.88 10.15 4.39
C VAL A 270 -0.93 10.30 5.55
N HIS A 271 0.32 9.88 5.32
CA HIS A 271 1.34 9.85 6.34
C HIS A 271 1.69 11.28 6.80
N PRO A 272 1.98 11.48 8.09
CA PRO A 272 2.31 12.80 8.62
C PRO A 272 3.64 13.30 8.03
N VAL A 273 3.59 14.28 7.13
CA VAL A 273 4.79 14.96 6.60
C VAL A 273 4.59 16.48 6.61
N GLY A 274 5.62 17.21 7.04
CA GLY A 274 5.65 18.68 7.01
C GLY A 274 4.93 19.38 8.17
N ILE A 275 4.59 20.66 7.95
CA ILE A 275 4.40 21.72 8.97
C ILE A 275 3.29 21.44 10.01
N GLU A 276 2.32 20.56 9.74
CA GLU A 276 1.29 20.19 10.71
C GLU A 276 1.47 18.85 11.42
N GLY A 277 2.40 17.98 10.98
CA GLY A 277 2.81 16.76 11.69
C GLY A 277 1.72 15.71 12.03
N ARG A 278 0.50 15.84 11.51
CA ARG A 278 -0.63 14.95 11.81
C ARG A 278 -0.92 13.99 10.66
N GLY A 279 -1.19 12.72 10.98
CA GLY A 279 -1.70 11.74 10.03
C GLY A 279 -3.13 12.10 9.62
N GLN A 280 -3.53 11.77 8.40
CA GLN A 280 -4.88 12.04 7.93
C GLN A 280 -5.50 10.79 7.34
N ILE A 281 -6.79 10.56 7.56
CA ILE A 281 -7.57 9.51 6.89
C ILE A 281 -8.65 10.21 6.07
N TYR A 282 -8.89 9.77 4.85
CA TYR A 282 -9.96 10.26 4.00
C TYR A 282 -10.82 9.08 3.54
N THR A 283 -12.14 9.26 3.58
CA THR A 283 -13.08 8.24 3.05
C THR A 283 -13.65 8.62 1.71
N CYS A 284 -13.82 7.61 0.87
CA CYS A 284 -14.49 7.69 -0.41
C CYS A 284 -16.01 7.53 -0.28
N PRO A 285 -16.81 7.91 -1.30
CA PRO A 285 -18.25 7.70 -1.29
C PRO A 285 -18.67 6.25 -1.01
N SER A 286 -17.88 5.27 -1.47
CA SER A 286 -18.08 3.84 -1.23
C SER A 286 -18.06 3.46 0.26
N TYR A 287 -17.23 4.10 1.09
CA TYR A 287 -17.18 3.86 2.53
C TYR A 287 -18.54 4.05 3.21
N TRP A 288 -19.27 5.09 2.82
CA TRP A 288 -20.56 5.43 3.41
C TRP A 288 -21.67 4.45 3.04
N THR A 289 -21.43 3.56 2.08
CA THR A 289 -22.36 2.48 1.72
C THR A 289 -22.15 1.20 2.54
N LEU A 290 -21.04 1.10 3.28
CA LEU A 290 -20.73 -0.05 4.11
C LEU A 290 -21.57 -0.07 5.39
N PRO A 291 -21.92 -1.26 5.91
CA PRO A 291 -22.50 -1.37 7.25
C PRO A 291 -21.47 -1.00 8.32
N PRO A 292 -21.88 -0.74 9.58
CA PRO A 292 -20.93 -0.53 10.68
C PRO A 292 -19.98 -1.73 10.85
N TYR A 293 -20.53 -2.94 10.68
CA TYR A 293 -19.84 -4.22 10.75
C TYR A 293 -20.32 -5.13 9.60
N PRO A 294 -19.45 -5.98 9.04
CA PRO A 294 -19.84 -6.93 8.02
C PRO A 294 -20.69 -8.05 8.61
N THR A 295 -21.50 -8.68 7.76
CA THR A 295 -22.30 -9.87 8.11
C THR A 295 -21.51 -11.18 7.99
N THR A 296 -20.35 -11.14 7.34
CA THR A 296 -19.43 -12.27 7.16
C THR A 296 -18.03 -11.88 7.62
N CYS A 297 -17.18 -12.86 7.93
CA CYS A 297 -15.81 -12.60 8.39
C CYS A 297 -14.87 -12.13 7.28
N SER A 298 -15.25 -12.36 6.03
CA SER A 298 -14.54 -11.91 4.83
C SER A 298 -15.06 -10.60 4.25
N GLY A 299 -16.16 -10.07 4.79
CA GLY A 299 -16.75 -8.81 4.34
C GLY A 299 -16.12 -7.59 5.03
N TYR A 300 -16.48 -6.40 4.53
CA TYR A 300 -16.00 -5.12 5.05
C TYR A 300 -17.10 -4.36 5.79
N GLY A 301 -16.74 -3.81 6.95
CA GLY A 301 -17.52 -2.83 7.67
C GLY A 301 -16.73 -1.53 7.81
N ARG A 302 -17.43 -0.44 8.12
CA ARG A 302 -16.80 0.87 8.32
C ARG A 302 -15.74 0.85 9.43
N ALA A 303 -16.01 0.17 10.53
CA ALA A 303 -15.03 0.00 11.61
C ALA A 303 -13.80 -0.84 11.19
N ASP A 304 -13.98 -1.81 10.28
CA ASP A 304 -12.87 -2.62 9.75
C ASP A 304 -11.96 -1.80 8.86
N VAL A 305 -12.54 -1.01 7.94
CA VAL A 305 -11.79 -0.11 7.07
C VAL A 305 -11.02 0.92 7.89
N MET A 306 -11.64 1.53 8.90
CA MET A 306 -10.93 2.49 9.77
C MET A 306 -9.77 1.85 10.55
N LEU A 307 -9.92 0.58 10.98
CA LEU A 307 -8.84 -0.16 11.65
C LEU A 307 -7.66 -0.37 10.69
N HIS A 308 -7.93 -0.78 9.45
CA HIS A 308 -6.91 -0.90 8.41
C HIS A 308 -6.18 0.43 8.21
N GLU A 309 -6.91 1.53 7.96
CA GLU A 309 -6.29 2.83 7.68
C GLU A 309 -5.46 3.36 8.87
N LEU A 310 -5.91 3.14 10.10
CA LEU A 310 -5.16 3.52 11.29
C LEU A 310 -3.86 2.72 11.44
N SER A 311 -3.83 1.47 10.98
CA SER A 311 -2.63 0.63 11.09
C SER A 311 -1.44 1.23 10.35
N HIS A 312 -1.67 1.96 9.25
CA HIS A 312 -0.62 2.58 8.45
C HIS A 312 0.26 3.55 9.22
N PHE A 313 -0.24 4.14 10.32
CA PHE A 313 0.56 5.04 11.15
C PHE A 313 1.56 4.32 12.06
N TYR A 314 1.62 2.98 12.02
CA TYR A 314 2.38 2.16 12.97
C TYR A 314 3.25 1.08 12.31
N ASP A 315 3.98 1.46 11.26
CA ASP A 315 4.89 0.56 10.51
C ASP A 315 4.17 -0.61 9.82
N VAL A 316 2.90 -0.41 9.45
CA VAL A 316 2.10 -1.36 8.67
C VAL A 316 1.86 -0.78 7.26
N THR A 317 1.94 -1.61 6.24
CA THR A 317 1.74 -1.25 4.82
C THR A 317 0.76 -2.21 4.16
N ASP A 318 0.66 -2.17 2.84
CA ASP A 318 -0.25 -3.00 2.04
C ASP A 318 0.53 -4.00 1.20
N HIS A 319 0.81 -5.16 1.79
CA HIS A 319 1.49 -6.27 1.10
C HIS A 319 0.51 -7.19 0.36
N ALA A 320 -0.74 -7.27 0.82
CA ALA A 320 -1.80 -8.05 0.19
C ALA A 320 -3.16 -7.45 0.51
N TYR A 321 -4.08 -7.55 -0.45
CA TYR A 321 -5.47 -7.16 -0.27
C TYR A 321 -6.41 -8.37 -0.33
N GLY A 322 -7.38 -8.41 0.59
CA GLY A 322 -8.42 -9.41 0.65
C GLY A 322 -8.13 -10.58 1.58
N PHE A 323 -9.23 -11.23 2.00
CA PHE A 323 -9.26 -12.21 3.07
C PHE A 323 -8.31 -13.40 2.87
N ASP A 324 -8.32 -13.99 1.67
CA ASP A 324 -7.47 -15.16 1.38
C ASP A 324 -6.01 -14.80 1.16
N ALA A 325 -5.77 -13.66 0.52
CA ALA A 325 -4.42 -13.16 0.24
C ALA A 325 -3.66 -12.85 1.54
N ALA A 326 -4.33 -12.19 2.50
CA ALA A 326 -3.74 -11.85 3.79
C ALA A 326 -3.27 -13.07 4.62
N LYS A 327 -3.93 -14.23 4.49
CA LYS A 327 -3.54 -15.48 5.18
C LYS A 327 -2.33 -16.20 4.56
N LYS A 328 -1.99 -15.88 3.32
CA LYS A 328 -0.91 -16.54 2.57
C LYS A 328 0.44 -15.83 2.71
N LEU A 329 0.47 -14.66 3.32
CA LEU A 329 1.70 -13.90 3.56
C LEU A 329 2.64 -14.65 4.51
N THR A 330 3.95 -14.45 4.31
CA THR A 330 4.96 -14.89 5.28
C THR A 330 4.78 -14.14 6.60
N PRO A 331 5.25 -14.67 7.75
CA PRO A 331 5.10 -13.99 9.03
C PRO A 331 5.62 -12.55 9.06
N ALA A 332 6.75 -12.30 8.40
CA ALA A 332 7.32 -10.96 8.26
C ALA A 332 6.37 -10.03 7.50
N LEU A 333 5.85 -10.45 6.34
CA LEU A 333 4.92 -9.61 5.57
C LEU A 333 3.57 -9.46 6.27
N ALA A 334 3.04 -10.52 6.87
CA ALA A 334 1.77 -10.53 7.57
C ALA A 334 1.77 -9.58 8.78
N ALA A 335 2.86 -9.54 9.54
CA ALA A 335 3.01 -8.61 10.66
C ALA A 335 3.07 -7.13 10.24
N HIS A 336 3.36 -6.87 8.96
CA HIS A 336 3.44 -5.54 8.36
C HIS A 336 2.35 -5.30 7.30
N ASN A 337 1.27 -6.08 7.28
CA ASN A 337 0.17 -5.95 6.32
C ASN A 337 -1.14 -5.48 6.98
N ALA A 338 -1.73 -4.39 6.51
CA ALA A 338 -2.89 -3.74 7.13
C ALA A 338 -4.15 -4.63 7.13
N ASP A 339 -4.40 -5.33 6.02
CA ASP A 339 -5.51 -6.29 5.93
C ASP A 339 -5.37 -7.46 6.93
N THR A 340 -4.14 -7.87 7.24
CA THR A 340 -3.92 -8.93 8.24
C THR A 340 -4.40 -8.49 9.62
N TYR A 341 -4.15 -7.23 10.02
CA TYR A 341 -4.66 -6.68 11.28
C TYR A 341 -6.19 -6.59 11.28
N MET A 342 -6.76 -6.05 10.21
CA MET A 342 -8.21 -5.91 10.05
C MET A 342 -8.91 -7.26 10.17
N PHE A 343 -8.49 -8.24 9.37
CA PHE A 343 -9.15 -9.54 9.35
C PHE A 343 -8.87 -10.38 10.60
N TYR A 344 -7.68 -10.27 11.21
CA TYR A 344 -7.42 -10.90 12.51
C TYR A 344 -8.41 -10.37 13.56
N ALA A 345 -8.52 -9.05 13.71
CA ALA A 345 -9.42 -8.42 14.68
C ALA A 345 -10.89 -8.76 14.42
N ARG A 346 -11.31 -8.77 13.15
CA ARG A 346 -12.66 -9.21 12.74
C ARG A 346 -12.89 -10.67 13.10
N SER A 347 -11.94 -11.55 12.81
CA SER A 347 -12.06 -13.00 13.03
C SER A 347 -12.20 -13.39 14.49
N LEU A 348 -11.83 -12.52 15.44
CA LEU A 348 -12.03 -12.74 16.88
C LEU A 348 -13.49 -12.56 17.31
N ASN A 349 -14.31 -11.89 16.50
CA ASN A 349 -15.75 -11.70 16.70
C ASN A 349 -16.59 -12.59 15.76
N CYS A 350 -15.89 -13.40 14.99
CA CYS A 350 -16.32 -14.64 14.37
C CYS A 350 -15.72 -15.83 15.16
#